data_AF-A0A7X2HAH2-F1
#
_entry.id   AF-A0A7X2HAH2-F1
#
_cell.length_a   1.000
_cell.length_b   1.000
_cell.length_c   1.000
_cell.angle_alpha   90.00
_cell.angle_beta   90.00
_cell.angle_gamma   90.00
#
_symmetry.space_group_name_H-M   'P 1'
#
loop_
_entity.id
_entity.type
_entity.pdbx_description
1 polymer ?
#
loop_
_entity_poly.entity_id
_entity_poly.type
_entity_poly.pdbx_seq_one_letter_code
_entity_poly.pdbx_strand_id
1 'polypeptide(L)'
;MPKKRFEGEYLLTGIIRCPECGSAITASRTVNKMKDGTNVTRMYYSCGNFRSKGSSVCHANSIRKLEAEQAVTDRIKNVLVKPQLLKAIVKNVNERKVGRIKPLQAELSSSKTRIAKLKENKREYLSLYEMDQIDRDLIYERLNSINGDLDDELTRKSRLELELRGDEAEPVPYELVRSLMERFDELLRKSPFEQRKTLLHLIVKKITLDDKRMVKDVELSFNSETEKHFLSAAPSTDNMAEGAFPLSGKPFKLNHKLTIPI
;
A
#
# COMPACT_ATOMS: atom_id res chain seq x y z
N MET A 1 19.82 17.55 -4.57
CA MET A 1 19.74 16.09 -4.27
C MET A 1 21.01 15.64 -3.56
N PRO A 2 20.94 14.82 -2.50
CA PRO A 2 22.15 14.31 -1.85
C PRO A 2 22.98 13.48 -2.85
N LYS A 3 24.28 13.76 -2.91
CA LYS A 3 25.24 13.15 -3.85
C LYS A 3 25.28 11.62 -3.62
N LYS A 4 24.99 10.82 -4.66
CA LYS A 4 25.12 9.35 -4.59
C LYS A 4 26.59 9.01 -4.25
N ARG A 5 26.82 8.31 -3.14
CA ARG A 5 28.18 7.97 -2.66
C ARG A 5 28.89 6.93 -3.56
N PHE A 6 28.15 6.22 -4.40
CA PHE A 6 28.67 5.31 -5.42
C PHE A 6 27.56 5.00 -6.44
N GLU A 7 27.96 4.70 -7.67
CA GLU A 7 27.08 4.11 -8.68
C GLU A 7 27.05 2.60 -8.48
N GLY A 8 25.85 2.06 -8.42
CA GLY A 8 25.62 0.64 -8.29
C GLY A 8 24.15 0.36 -8.55
N GLU A 9 23.91 -0.70 -9.30
CA GLU A 9 22.57 -1.20 -9.56
C GLU A 9 22.03 -1.85 -8.29
N TYR A 10 20.98 -1.31 -7.68
CA TYR A 10 20.28 -1.92 -6.55
C TYR A 10 18.78 -1.79 -6.77
N LEU A 11 18.11 -2.91 -7.04
CA LEU A 11 16.69 -2.93 -7.39
C LEU A 11 15.79 -2.60 -6.19
N LEU A 12 16.16 -3.04 -4.99
CA LEU A 12 15.29 -2.99 -3.81
C LEU A 12 15.47 -1.74 -2.93
N THR A 13 16.37 -0.82 -3.31
CA THR A 13 16.71 0.35 -2.48
C THR A 13 15.50 1.26 -2.29
N GLY A 14 15.04 1.43 -1.05
CA GLY A 14 13.90 2.28 -0.71
C GLY A 14 12.59 1.52 -0.47
N ILE A 15 12.47 0.29 -0.97
CA ILE A 15 11.33 -0.61 -0.71
C ILE A 15 11.66 -1.69 0.34
N ILE A 16 12.94 -2.04 0.50
CA ILE A 16 13.42 -2.96 1.55
C ILE A 16 13.52 -2.30 2.93
N ARG A 17 13.01 -2.98 3.97
CA ARG A 17 12.87 -2.47 5.33
C ARG A 17 13.52 -3.37 6.38
N CYS A 18 14.09 -2.73 7.39
CA CYS A 18 14.74 -3.40 8.50
C CYS A 18 13.71 -4.13 9.39
N PRO A 19 13.95 -5.40 9.77
CA PRO A 19 13.05 -6.14 10.65
C PRO A 19 13.01 -5.57 12.06
N GLU A 20 14.16 -5.10 12.57
CA GLU A 20 14.28 -4.61 13.94
C GLU A 20 13.71 -3.21 14.13
N CYS A 21 14.16 -2.23 13.33
CA CYS A 21 13.82 -0.82 13.54
C CYS A 21 12.84 -0.25 12.49
N GLY A 22 12.37 -1.06 11.54
CA GLY A 22 11.46 -0.64 10.47
C GLY A 22 12.04 0.37 9.45
N SER A 23 13.25 0.88 9.68
CA SER A 23 13.88 1.89 8.81
C SER A 23 14.18 1.36 7.40
N ALA A 24 14.34 2.28 6.45
CA ALA A 24 14.78 1.93 5.10
C ALA A 24 16.16 1.28 5.13
N ILE A 25 16.30 0.16 4.42
CA ILE A 25 17.59 -0.45 4.17
C ILE A 25 18.21 0.23 2.93
N THR A 26 19.51 0.50 3.02
CA THR A 26 20.27 1.28 2.04
C THR A 26 21.34 0.43 1.36
N ALA A 27 21.75 0.83 0.16
CA ALA A 27 22.84 0.18 -0.55
C ALA A 27 24.17 0.33 0.22
N SER A 28 24.92 -0.76 0.29
CA SER A 28 26.22 -0.85 0.94
C SER A 28 27.18 -1.66 0.07
N ARG A 29 28.44 -1.26 0.01
CA ARG A 29 29.48 -2.03 -0.69
C ARG A 29 30.73 -2.16 0.18
N THR A 30 31.41 -3.29 0.05
CA THR A 30 32.71 -3.56 0.64
C THR A 30 33.67 -3.97 -0.47
N VAL A 31 34.84 -3.35 -0.53
CA VAL A 31 35.89 -3.68 -1.50
C VAL A 31 37.05 -4.30 -0.72
N ASN A 32 37.34 -5.57 -0.98
CA ASN A 32 38.44 -6.29 -0.35
C ASN A 32 39.53 -6.59 -1.39
N LYS A 33 40.78 -6.29 -1.08
CA LYS A 33 41.93 -6.64 -1.92
C LYS A 33 42.36 -8.08 -1.64
N MET A 34 42.47 -8.90 -2.67
CA MET A 34 42.95 -10.28 -2.61
C MET A 34 44.48 -10.34 -2.58
N LYS A 35 45.02 -11.52 -2.22
CA LYS A 35 46.48 -11.76 -2.15
C LYS A 35 47.17 -11.60 -3.52
N ASP A 36 46.44 -11.83 -4.60
CA ASP A 36 46.88 -11.65 -5.99
C ASP A 36 46.81 -10.18 -6.48
N GLY A 37 46.40 -9.24 -5.61
CA GLY A 37 46.28 -7.83 -5.92
C GLY A 37 44.94 -7.41 -6.54
N THR A 38 44.04 -8.35 -6.85
CA THR A 38 42.73 -8.05 -7.42
C THR A 38 41.76 -7.51 -6.35
N ASN A 39 40.79 -6.69 -6.77
CA ASN A 39 39.77 -6.13 -5.87
C ASN A 39 38.45 -6.88 -6.03
N VAL A 40 37.93 -7.44 -4.93
CA VAL A 40 36.61 -8.06 -4.89
C VAL A 40 35.61 -7.12 -4.23
N THR A 41 34.68 -6.63 -5.03
CA THR A 41 33.55 -5.82 -4.58
C THR A 41 32.39 -6.72 -4.18
N ARG A 42 31.92 -6.58 -2.94
CA ARG A 42 30.72 -7.25 -2.42
C ARG A 42 29.65 -6.20 -2.15
N MET A 43 28.44 -6.45 -2.67
CA MET A 43 27.30 -5.55 -2.58
C MET A 43 26.27 -6.09 -1.60
N TYR A 44 25.74 -5.22 -0.76
CA TYR A 44 24.85 -5.55 0.35
C TYR A 44 23.73 -4.52 0.47
N TYR A 45 22.63 -4.95 1.07
CA TYR A 45 21.58 -4.10 1.60
C TYR A 45 21.74 -4.05 3.12
N SER A 46 22.00 -2.88 3.70
CA SER A 46 22.21 -2.71 5.14
C SER A 46 21.30 -1.64 5.75
N CYS A 47 20.90 -1.83 7.01
CA CYS A 47 20.03 -0.92 7.75
C CYS A 47 20.51 0.54 7.69
N GLY A 48 19.63 1.45 7.25
CA GLY A 48 19.94 2.87 7.12
C GLY A 48 20.17 3.56 8.47
N ASN A 49 19.39 3.22 9.50
CA ASN A 49 19.58 3.76 10.85
C ASN A 49 20.92 3.33 11.46
N PHE A 50 21.32 2.06 11.34
CA PHE A 50 22.64 1.61 11.79
C PHE A 50 23.76 2.37 11.07
N ARG A 51 23.65 2.54 9.75
CA ARG A 51 24.68 3.24 8.96
C ARG A 51 24.77 4.74 9.24
N SER A 52 23.67 5.37 9.66
CA SER A 52 23.62 6.82 9.90
C SER A 52 23.82 7.20 11.37
N LYS A 53 23.36 6.36 12.30
CA LYS A 53 23.31 6.63 13.74
C LYS A 53 24.13 5.65 14.58
N GLY A 54 24.65 4.58 13.99
CA GLY A 54 25.50 3.60 14.67
C GLY A 54 24.76 2.45 15.35
N SER A 55 25.53 1.58 16.02
CA SER A 55 25.04 0.38 16.71
C SER A 55 24.20 0.66 17.95
N SER A 56 24.19 1.90 18.45
CA SER A 56 23.33 2.31 19.56
C SER A 56 21.84 2.34 19.18
N VAL A 57 21.50 2.43 17.89
CA VAL A 57 20.11 2.54 17.41
C VAL A 57 19.59 1.24 16.78
N CYS A 58 20.43 0.49 16.06
CA CYS A 58 20.04 -0.75 15.40
C CYS A 58 21.29 -1.53 14.96
N HIS A 59 21.15 -2.77 14.50
CA HIS A 59 22.22 -3.54 13.89
C HIS A 59 22.31 -3.37 12.38
N ALA A 60 23.41 -3.87 11.79
CA ALA A 60 23.67 -3.78 10.36
C ALA A 60 22.58 -4.43 9.50
N ASN A 61 21.99 -5.54 9.96
CA ASN A 61 20.96 -6.33 9.28
C ASN A 61 21.21 -6.46 7.78
N SER A 62 22.45 -6.84 7.46
CA SER A 62 22.95 -6.86 6.10
C SER A 62 22.59 -8.17 5.40
N ILE A 63 21.98 -8.07 4.23
CA ILE A 63 21.75 -9.18 3.29
C ILE A 63 22.55 -8.92 2.01
N ARG A 64 23.09 -9.97 1.35
CA ARG A 64 23.79 -9.78 0.08
C ARG A 64 22.81 -9.29 -0.99
N LYS A 65 23.26 -8.38 -1.86
CA LYS A 65 22.42 -7.85 -2.95
C LYS A 65 21.78 -8.97 -3.77
N LEU A 66 22.60 -9.89 -4.27
CA LEU A 66 22.15 -10.98 -5.14
C LEU A 66 21.15 -11.90 -4.44
N GLU A 67 21.42 -12.28 -3.18
CA GLU A 67 20.52 -13.12 -2.39
C GLU A 67 19.16 -12.45 -2.17
N ALA A 68 19.15 -11.15 -1.85
CA ALA A 68 17.93 -10.38 -1.64
C ALA A 68 17.10 -10.25 -2.94
N GLU A 69 17.74 -9.85 -4.04
CA GLU A 69 17.08 -9.66 -5.33
C GLU A 69 16.55 -10.98 -5.90
N GLN A 70 17.31 -12.07 -5.74
CA GLN A 70 16.89 -13.40 -6.16
C GLN A 70 15.72 -13.89 -5.32
N ALA A 71 15.77 -13.75 -3.99
CA ALA A 71 14.67 -14.18 -3.11
C ALA A 71 13.34 -13.46 -3.44
N VAL A 72 13.39 -12.17 -3.75
CA VAL A 72 12.20 -11.41 -4.17
C VAL A 72 11.66 -11.91 -5.51
N THR A 73 12.55 -12.09 -6.49
CA THR A 73 12.18 -12.55 -7.83
C THR A 73 11.58 -13.95 -7.79
N ASP A 74 12.21 -14.87 -7.05
CA ASP A 74 11.74 -16.23 -6.89
C ASP A 74 10.39 -16.28 -6.17
N ARG A 75 10.13 -15.38 -5.22
CA ARG A 75 8.83 -15.31 -4.54
C ARG A 75 7.72 -14.89 -5.50
N ILE A 76 7.95 -13.86 -6.32
CA ILE A 76 7.00 -13.40 -7.34
C ILE A 76 6.68 -14.55 -8.30
N LYS A 77 7.71 -15.26 -8.78
CA LYS A 77 7.56 -16.39 -9.68
C LYS A 77 6.83 -17.57 -9.04
N ASN A 78 7.12 -17.89 -7.78
CA ASN A 78 6.47 -18.99 -7.05
C ASN A 78 4.96 -18.79 -6.90
N VAL A 79 4.50 -17.54 -6.78
CA VAL A 79 3.07 -17.20 -6.70
C VAL A 79 2.35 -17.48 -8.01
N LEU A 80 3.04 -17.29 -9.15
CA LEU A 80 2.53 -17.63 -10.47
C LEU A 80 2.51 -19.14 -10.73
N VAL A 81 3.55 -19.85 -10.29
CA VAL A 81 3.67 -21.31 -10.49
C VAL A 81 2.68 -22.09 -9.61
N LYS A 82 2.24 -21.52 -8.48
CA LYS A 82 1.32 -22.17 -7.54
C LYS A 82 -0.04 -21.46 -7.49
N PRO A 83 -1.01 -21.83 -8.34
CA PRO A 83 -2.35 -21.23 -8.38
C PRO A 83 -3.06 -21.20 -7.02
N GLN A 84 -2.86 -22.21 -6.19
CA GLN A 84 -3.47 -22.30 -4.85
C GLN A 84 -2.99 -21.19 -3.93
N LEU A 85 -1.72 -20.79 -4.01
CA LEU A 85 -1.18 -19.70 -3.20
C LEU A 85 -1.83 -18.37 -3.62
N LEU A 86 -1.93 -18.12 -4.92
CA LEU A 86 -2.59 -16.91 -5.43
C LEU A 86 -4.08 -16.87 -5.05
N LYS A 87 -4.81 -18.00 -5.17
CA LYS A 87 -6.20 -18.09 -4.73
C LYS A 87 -6.37 -17.78 -3.24
N ALA A 88 -5.49 -18.33 -2.39
CA ALA A 88 -5.50 -18.05 -0.95
C ALA A 88 -5.23 -16.57 -0.65
N ILE A 89 -4.29 -15.94 -1.35
CA ILE A 89 -4.00 -14.51 -1.21
C ILE A 89 -5.21 -13.66 -1.60
N VAL A 90 -5.81 -13.92 -2.77
CA VAL A 90 -7.00 -13.19 -3.25
C VAL A 90 -8.17 -13.34 -2.27
N LYS A 91 -8.41 -14.57 -1.79
CA LYS A 91 -9.42 -14.86 -0.78
C LYS A 91 -9.19 -14.06 0.50
N ASN A 92 -7.98 -14.12 1.07
CA ASN A 92 -7.62 -13.38 2.28
C ASN A 92 -7.80 -11.86 2.12
N VAL A 93 -7.45 -11.31 0.96
CA VAL A 93 -7.64 -9.87 0.70
C VAL A 93 -9.12 -9.50 0.64
N ASN A 94 -9.92 -10.30 -0.07
CA ASN A 94 -11.37 -10.08 -0.14
C ASN A 94 -12.04 -10.25 1.24
N GLU A 95 -11.64 -11.23 2.04
CA GLU A 95 -12.16 -11.44 3.40
C GLU A 95 -11.79 -10.28 4.33
N ARG A 96 -10.53 -9.80 4.30
CA ARG A 96 -10.12 -8.62 5.09
C ARG A 96 -10.89 -7.37 4.69
N LYS A 97 -11.14 -7.15 3.40
CA LYS A 97 -11.98 -6.05 2.92
C LYS A 97 -13.39 -6.17 3.48
N VAL A 98 -14.03 -7.31 3.31
CA VAL A 98 -15.40 -7.54 3.80
C VAL A 98 -15.48 -7.35 5.31
N GLY A 99 -14.48 -7.85 6.05
CA GLY A 99 -14.37 -7.67 7.50
C GLY A 99 -14.20 -6.23 7.95
N ARG A 100 -13.63 -5.35 7.13
CA ARG A 100 -13.49 -3.91 7.41
C ARG A 100 -14.72 -3.10 6.97
N ILE A 101 -15.29 -3.43 5.81
CA ILE A 101 -16.42 -2.69 5.22
C ILE A 101 -17.71 -2.92 6.03
N LYS A 102 -18.00 -4.17 6.41
CA LYS A 102 -19.22 -4.52 7.17
C LYS A 102 -19.40 -3.71 8.47
N PRO A 103 -18.41 -3.61 9.38
CA PRO A 103 -18.57 -2.82 10.59
C PRO A 103 -18.70 -1.32 10.31
N LEU A 104 -17.97 -0.79 9.32
CA LEU A 104 -18.10 0.62 8.91
C LEU A 104 -19.48 0.94 8.35
N GLN A 105 -20.06 0.04 7.54
CA GLN A 105 -21.44 0.19 7.05
C GLN A 105 -22.47 0.12 8.18
N ALA A 106 -22.29 -0.80 9.14
CA ALA A 106 -23.14 -0.88 10.32
C ALA A 106 -23.05 0.41 11.16
N GLU A 107 -21.85 0.93 11.39
CA GLU A 107 -21.65 2.18 12.12
C GLU A 107 -22.28 3.38 11.40
N LEU A 108 -22.11 3.46 10.07
CA LEU A 108 -22.73 4.50 9.25
C LEU A 108 -24.26 4.43 9.32
N SER A 109 -24.84 3.22 9.29
CA SER A 109 -26.28 3.04 9.42
C SER A 109 -26.78 3.49 10.80
N SER A 110 -26.03 3.15 11.86
CA SER A 110 -26.33 3.57 13.23
C SER A 110 -26.27 5.09 13.40
N SER A 111 -25.26 5.74 12.83
CA SER A 111 -25.14 7.21 12.82
C SER A 111 -26.31 7.86 12.07
N LYS A 112 -26.70 7.33 10.90
CA LYS A 112 -27.89 7.80 10.16
C LYS A 112 -29.17 7.70 11.00
N THR A 113 -29.36 6.60 11.73
CA THR A 113 -30.50 6.44 12.64
C THR A 113 -30.47 7.44 13.80
N ARG A 114 -29.30 7.70 14.41
CA ARG A 114 -29.16 8.70 15.46
C ARG A 114 -29.47 10.11 14.96
N ILE A 115 -28.97 10.48 13.79
CA ILE A 115 -29.30 11.77 13.14
C ILE A 115 -30.80 11.89 12.89
N ALA A 116 -31.46 10.83 12.39
CA ALA A 116 -32.90 10.85 12.15
C ALA A 116 -33.67 11.07 13.46
N LYS A 117 -33.27 10.40 14.56
CA LYS A 117 -33.89 10.56 15.88
C LYS A 117 -33.68 11.96 16.46
N LEU A 118 -32.47 12.53 16.33
CA LEU A 118 -32.18 13.90 16.78
C LEU A 118 -33.02 14.93 16.00
N LYS A 119 -33.19 14.74 14.69
CA LYS A 119 -34.07 15.58 13.87
C LYS A 119 -35.53 15.45 14.26
N GLU A 120 -35.99 14.25 14.61
CA GLU A 120 -37.35 14.03 15.09
C GLU A 120 -37.57 14.76 16.42
N ASN A 121 -36.69 14.53 17.40
CA ASN A 121 -36.75 15.22 18.69
C ASN A 121 -36.75 16.74 18.51
N LYS A 122 -35.93 17.26 17.59
CA LYS A 122 -35.91 18.70 17.27
C LYS A 122 -37.28 19.20 16.80
N ARG A 123 -37.97 18.45 15.94
CA ARG A 123 -39.33 18.79 15.49
C ARG A 123 -40.34 18.73 16.62
N GLU A 124 -40.25 17.72 17.47
CA GLU A 124 -41.13 17.55 18.63
C GLU A 124 -41.01 18.71 19.62
N TYR A 125 -39.78 19.11 19.99
CA TYR A 125 -39.58 20.27 20.86
C TYR A 125 -40.12 21.57 20.26
N LEU A 126 -39.91 21.78 18.95
CA LEU A 126 -40.47 22.96 18.26
C LEU A 126 -42.01 22.96 18.30
N SER A 127 -42.65 21.81 18.10
CA SER A 127 -44.11 21.68 18.19
C SER A 127 -44.63 21.95 19.60
N LEU A 128 -43.94 21.50 20.65
CA LEU A 128 -44.33 21.77 22.04
C LEU A 128 -44.23 23.28 22.39
N TYR A 129 -43.28 23.99 21.77
CA TYR A 129 -43.19 25.45 21.91
C TYR A 129 -44.31 26.19 21.18
N GLU A 130 -44.66 25.75 19.97
CA GLU A 130 -45.80 26.32 19.22
C GLU A 130 -47.14 26.15 19.97
N MET A 131 -47.25 25.14 20.83
CA MET A 131 -48.42 24.90 21.68
C MET A 131 -48.34 25.60 23.07
N ASP A 132 -47.34 26.46 23.29
CA ASP A 132 -47.07 27.13 24.58
C ASP A 132 -46.92 26.17 25.77
N GLN A 133 -46.48 24.92 25.53
CA GLN A 133 -46.35 23.89 26.58
C GLN A 133 -44.97 23.87 27.24
N ILE A 134 -44.00 24.65 26.73
CA ILE A 134 -42.62 24.67 27.19
C ILE A 134 -42.09 26.11 27.24
N ASP A 135 -41.30 26.42 28.27
CA ASP A 135 -40.61 27.70 28.43
C ASP A 135 -39.52 27.93 27.36
N ARG A 136 -39.35 29.19 26.97
CA ARG A 136 -38.32 29.66 26.03
C ARG A 136 -36.90 29.29 26.47
N ASP A 137 -36.59 29.39 27.76
CA ASP A 137 -35.22 29.13 28.23
C ASP A 137 -34.89 27.63 28.14
N LEU A 138 -35.85 26.78 28.52
CA LEU A 138 -35.72 25.32 28.44
C LEU A 138 -35.59 24.84 26.99
N ILE A 139 -36.37 25.41 26.06
CA ILE A 139 -36.25 25.00 24.66
C ILE A 139 -34.95 25.46 24.02
N TYR A 140 -34.46 26.65 24.38
CA TYR A 140 -33.19 27.16 23.87
C TYR A 140 -32.03 26.24 24.27
N GLU A 141 -31.95 25.85 25.54
CA GLU A 141 -30.95 24.90 26.02
C GLU A 141 -31.05 23.56 25.29
N ARG A 142 -32.28 23.03 25.15
CA ARG A 142 -32.49 21.72 24.54
C ARG A 142 -32.17 21.71 23.04
N LEU A 143 -32.54 22.76 22.32
CA LEU A 143 -32.21 22.90 20.89
C LEU A 143 -30.70 23.05 20.68
N ASN A 144 -30.00 23.79 21.56
CA ASN A 144 -28.54 23.90 21.47
C ASN A 144 -27.85 22.55 21.70
N SER A 145 -28.28 21.78 22.71
CA SER A 145 -27.78 20.42 22.92
C SER A 145 -28.04 19.52 21.71
N ILE A 146 -29.26 19.52 21.17
CA ILE A 146 -29.59 18.70 19.98
C ILE A 146 -28.79 19.14 18.75
N ASN A 147 -28.57 20.44 18.54
CA ASN A 147 -27.77 20.94 17.42
C ASN A 147 -26.29 20.53 17.55
N GLY A 148 -25.73 20.55 18.77
CA GLY A 148 -24.38 20.05 19.04
C GLY A 148 -24.24 18.56 18.70
N ASP A 149 -25.15 17.73 19.24
CA ASP A 149 -25.17 16.29 18.96
C ASP A 149 -25.34 16.00 17.46
N LEU A 150 -26.13 16.83 16.76
CA LEU A 150 -26.35 16.70 15.32
C LEU A 150 -25.09 17.02 14.51
N ASP A 151 -24.35 18.07 14.89
CA ASP A 151 -23.09 18.44 14.24
C ASP A 151 -22.02 17.37 14.43
N ASP A 152 -21.92 16.81 15.64
CA ASP A 152 -21.01 15.71 15.96
C ASP A 152 -21.32 14.46 15.11
N GLU A 153 -22.60 14.06 15.04
CA GLU A 153 -22.98 12.90 14.23
C GLU A 153 -22.87 13.15 12.72
N LEU A 154 -23.11 14.37 12.23
CA LEU A 154 -22.89 14.73 10.83
C LEU A 154 -21.40 14.70 10.46
N THR A 155 -20.53 15.18 11.35
CA THR A 155 -19.08 15.09 11.19
C THR A 155 -18.62 13.64 11.18
N ARG A 156 -19.12 12.83 12.12
CA ARG A 156 -18.84 11.38 12.17
C ARG A 156 -19.29 10.66 10.91
N LYS A 157 -20.52 10.92 10.44
CA LYS A 157 -21.06 10.38 9.20
C LYS A 157 -20.15 10.72 8.01
N SER A 158 -19.76 11.98 7.88
CA SER A 158 -18.91 12.45 6.78
C SER A 158 -17.54 11.75 6.78
N ARG A 159 -16.95 11.53 7.96
CA ARG A 159 -15.72 10.76 8.12
C ARG A 159 -15.89 9.30 7.67
N LEU A 160 -16.95 8.63 8.14
CA LEU A 160 -17.24 7.24 7.77
C LEU A 160 -17.51 7.09 6.26
N GLU A 161 -18.22 8.03 5.64
CA GLU A 161 -18.46 8.04 4.19
C GLU A 161 -17.18 8.27 3.37
N LEU A 162 -16.21 9.02 3.90
CA LEU A 162 -14.90 9.16 3.28
C LEU A 162 -14.09 7.86 3.37
N GLU A 163 -14.10 7.20 4.53
CA GLU A 163 -13.43 5.92 4.74
C GLU A 163 -14.01 4.80 3.85
N LEU A 164 -15.33 4.75 3.72
CA LEU A 164 -16.04 3.77 2.87
C LEU A 164 -15.77 3.98 1.38
N ARG A 165 -15.73 5.23 0.90
CA ARG A 165 -15.40 5.53 -0.51
C ARG A 165 -14.02 5.01 -0.94
N GLY A 166 -13.08 4.92 -0.01
CA GLY A 166 -11.76 4.32 -0.27
C GLY A 166 -11.79 2.79 -0.48
N ASP A 167 -12.82 2.12 0.05
CA ASP A 167 -12.91 0.65 0.10
C ASP A 167 -14.05 0.05 -0.73
N GLU A 168 -14.93 0.87 -1.31
CA GLU A 168 -16.10 0.47 -2.13
C GLU A 168 -15.75 -0.35 -3.39
N ALA A 169 -14.47 -0.60 -3.66
CA ALA A 169 -14.06 -1.41 -4.78
C ALA A 169 -14.44 -2.88 -4.57
N GLU A 170 -15.20 -3.41 -5.55
CA GLU A 170 -15.69 -4.79 -5.64
C GLU A 170 -14.65 -5.86 -5.23
N PRO A 171 -15.12 -7.07 -4.84
CA PRO A 171 -14.24 -8.20 -4.60
C PRO A 171 -13.28 -8.38 -5.77
N VAL A 172 -12.00 -8.54 -5.48
CA VAL A 172 -10.98 -8.66 -6.52
C VAL A 172 -11.12 -10.02 -7.19
N PRO A 173 -11.37 -10.08 -8.51
CA PRO A 173 -11.47 -11.36 -9.20
C PRO A 173 -10.09 -12.00 -9.35
N TYR A 174 -10.02 -13.31 -9.14
CA TYR A 174 -8.77 -14.08 -9.22
C TYR A 174 -8.08 -13.94 -10.58
N GLU A 175 -8.84 -14.05 -11.68
CA GLU A 175 -8.27 -14.01 -13.04
C GLU A 175 -7.59 -12.67 -13.35
N LEU A 176 -8.10 -11.58 -12.78
CA LEU A 176 -7.51 -10.27 -12.95
C LEU A 176 -6.15 -10.19 -12.26
N VAL A 177 -6.07 -10.61 -10.99
CA VAL A 177 -4.79 -10.62 -10.25
C VAL A 177 -3.78 -11.53 -10.93
N ARG A 178 -4.23 -12.70 -11.41
CA ARG A 178 -3.38 -13.63 -12.17
C ARG A 178 -2.79 -12.97 -13.41
N SER A 179 -3.64 -12.36 -14.25
CA SER A 179 -3.19 -11.73 -15.49
C SER A 179 -2.21 -10.57 -15.24
N LEU A 180 -2.39 -9.82 -14.16
CA LEU A 180 -1.47 -8.74 -13.77
C LEU A 180 -0.12 -9.27 -13.31
N MET A 181 -0.13 -10.32 -12.49
CA MET A 181 1.10 -10.95 -12.01
C MET A 181 1.89 -11.59 -13.16
N GLU A 182 1.21 -12.23 -14.12
CA GLU A 182 1.86 -12.83 -15.29
C GLU A 182 2.54 -11.75 -16.16
N ARG A 183 1.83 -10.65 -16.45
CA ARG A 183 2.39 -9.50 -17.17
C ARG A 183 3.57 -8.86 -16.42
N PHE A 184 3.47 -8.74 -15.11
CA PHE A 184 4.52 -8.18 -14.28
C PHE A 184 5.81 -9.02 -14.33
N ASP A 185 5.69 -10.34 -14.21
CA ASP A 185 6.84 -11.26 -14.30
C ASP A 185 7.50 -11.24 -15.69
N GLU A 186 6.71 -11.13 -16.76
CA GLU A 186 7.24 -10.97 -18.11
C GLU A 186 8.03 -9.66 -18.27
N LEU A 187 7.47 -8.54 -17.81
CA LEU A 187 8.12 -7.23 -17.86
C LEU A 187 9.39 -7.19 -17.02
N LEU A 188 9.38 -7.76 -15.81
CA LEU A 188 10.58 -7.84 -14.97
C LEU A 188 11.73 -8.61 -15.63
N ARG A 189 11.44 -9.59 -16.49
CA ARG A 189 12.46 -10.38 -17.20
C ARG A 189 13.01 -9.67 -18.43
N LYS A 190 12.18 -8.93 -19.17
CA LYS A 190 12.55 -8.30 -20.45
C LYS A 190 13.11 -6.88 -20.29
N SER A 191 12.82 -6.19 -19.18
CA SER A 191 13.22 -4.80 -18.99
C SER A 191 14.68 -4.63 -18.54
N PRO A 192 15.36 -3.54 -18.95
CA PRO A 192 16.66 -3.13 -18.40
C PRO A 192 16.55 -2.69 -16.94
N PHE A 193 17.70 -2.53 -16.27
CA PHE A 193 17.79 -2.27 -14.82
C PHE A 193 16.91 -1.10 -14.34
N GLU A 194 17.00 0.08 -14.96
CA GLU A 194 16.25 1.27 -14.51
C GLU A 194 14.73 1.06 -14.62
N GLN A 195 14.28 0.40 -15.69
CA GLN A 195 12.88 0.03 -15.86
C GLN A 195 12.42 -1.02 -14.85
N ARG A 196 13.21 -2.07 -14.60
CA ARG A 196 12.92 -3.09 -13.58
C ARG A 196 12.78 -2.49 -12.20
N LYS A 197 13.66 -1.54 -11.86
CA LYS A 197 13.61 -0.82 -10.60
C LYS A 197 12.33 -0.01 -10.46
N THR A 198 11.95 0.74 -11.49
CA THR A 198 10.70 1.51 -11.51
C THR A 198 9.48 0.60 -11.36
N LEU A 199 9.44 -0.52 -12.10
CA LEU A 199 8.36 -1.52 -11.99
C LEU A 199 8.24 -2.09 -10.58
N LEU A 200 9.37 -2.46 -9.96
CA LEU A 200 9.39 -2.96 -8.59
C LEU A 200 8.90 -1.88 -7.61
N HIS A 201 9.31 -0.64 -7.78
CA HIS A 201 8.87 0.46 -6.91
C HIS A 201 7.39 0.84 -7.07
N LEU A 202 6.81 0.57 -8.24
CA LEU A 202 5.41 0.83 -8.53
C LEU A 202 4.49 -0.20 -7.86
N ILE A 203 4.86 -1.48 -7.94
CA ILE A 203 4.02 -2.57 -7.42
C ILE A 203 4.43 -2.95 -5.99
N VAL A 204 5.72 -3.03 -5.69
CA VAL A 204 6.19 -3.48 -4.38
C VAL A 204 6.22 -2.31 -3.42
N LYS A 205 5.28 -2.29 -2.48
CA LYS A 205 5.18 -1.26 -1.45
C LYS A 205 6.24 -1.44 -0.36
N LYS A 206 6.47 -2.68 0.06
CA LYS A 206 7.40 -2.99 1.15
C LYS A 206 7.94 -4.41 1.05
N ILE A 207 9.23 -4.56 1.27
CA ILE A 207 9.89 -5.87 1.47
C ILE A 207 10.44 -5.88 2.89
N THR A 208 10.06 -6.88 3.68
CA THR A 208 10.52 -7.03 5.07
C THR A 208 11.46 -8.23 5.16
N LEU A 209 12.60 -8.08 5.84
CA LEU A 209 13.47 -9.21 6.15
C LEU A 209 13.01 -9.93 7.42
N ASP A 210 13.51 -11.14 7.66
CA ASP A 210 13.41 -11.83 8.95
C ASP A 210 14.65 -11.59 9.82
N ASP A 211 14.63 -12.12 11.04
CA ASP A 211 15.75 -12.03 11.99
C ASP A 211 17.00 -12.79 11.50
N LYS A 212 16.82 -13.74 10.57
CA LYS A 212 17.91 -14.47 9.88
C LYS A 212 18.44 -13.72 8.66
N ARG A 213 17.96 -12.48 8.42
CA ARG A 213 18.38 -11.61 7.30
C ARG A 213 18.01 -12.18 5.94
N MET A 214 16.92 -12.94 5.86
CA MET A 214 16.30 -13.44 4.64
C MET A 214 15.04 -12.62 4.33
N VAL A 215 14.63 -12.60 3.06
CA VAL A 215 13.37 -11.93 2.67
C VAL A 215 12.21 -12.70 3.28
N LYS A 216 11.38 -12.05 4.10
CA LYS A 216 10.24 -12.64 4.81
C LYS A 216 8.92 -12.38 4.09
N ASP A 217 8.61 -11.11 3.85
CA ASP A 217 7.32 -10.69 3.33
C ASP A 217 7.51 -9.71 2.17
N VAL A 218 6.74 -9.90 1.10
CA VAL A 218 6.68 -8.96 -0.03
C VAL A 218 5.25 -8.42 -0.11
N GLU A 219 5.07 -7.14 0.19
CA GLU A 219 3.81 -6.44 0.08
C GLU A 219 3.70 -5.79 -1.30
N LEU A 220 2.80 -6.30 -2.12
CA LEU A 220 2.43 -5.74 -3.42
C LEU A 220 1.22 -4.81 -3.27
N SER A 221 1.14 -3.78 -4.08
CA SER A 221 0.00 -2.86 -4.19
C SER A 221 -0.29 -2.64 -5.65
N PHE A 222 -1.49 -2.99 -6.08
CA PHE A 222 -2.00 -2.73 -7.41
C PHE A 222 -3.00 -1.58 -7.30
N ASN A 223 -2.57 -0.39 -7.72
CA ASN A 223 -3.40 0.81 -7.74
C ASN A 223 -3.89 1.11 -9.16
N SER A 224 -4.92 1.96 -9.29
CA SER A 224 -5.52 2.27 -10.59
C SER A 224 -4.55 3.05 -11.49
N GLU A 225 -3.56 3.71 -10.90
CA GLU A 225 -2.41 4.30 -11.61
C GLU A 225 -1.44 3.25 -12.13
N THR A 226 -1.23 2.15 -11.40
CA THR A 226 -0.40 1.04 -11.89
C THR A 226 -1.02 0.47 -13.16
N GLU A 227 -2.34 0.27 -13.18
CA GLU A 227 -3.07 -0.16 -14.37
C GLU A 227 -2.95 0.84 -15.53
N LYS A 228 -3.04 2.14 -15.31
CA LYS A 228 -2.85 3.13 -16.39
C LYS A 228 -1.44 3.05 -17.00
N HIS A 229 -0.41 2.85 -16.17
CA HIS A 229 0.96 2.67 -16.65
C HIS A 229 1.21 1.29 -17.29
N PHE A 230 0.44 0.27 -16.91
CA PHE A 230 0.46 -1.07 -17.52
C PHE A 230 -0.42 -1.19 -18.78
N LEU A 231 -1.42 -0.33 -18.96
CA LEU A 231 -2.53 -0.49 -19.94
C LEU A 231 -2.75 0.71 -20.88
N SER A 232 -1.89 1.73 -20.88
CA SER A 232 -1.99 2.79 -21.90
C SER A 232 -1.52 2.28 -23.26
N ALA A 233 -2.48 2.09 -24.18
CA ALA A 233 -2.25 1.66 -25.56
C ALA A 233 -2.09 2.85 -26.54
N ALA A 234 -0.95 2.85 -27.27
CA ALA A 234 -0.67 3.33 -28.65
C ALA A 234 -0.73 4.85 -28.99
N PRO A 235 -0.14 5.36 -30.12
CA PRO A 235 0.57 4.72 -31.25
C PRO A 235 1.97 5.31 -31.60
N SER A 236 2.63 4.67 -32.57
CA SER A 236 3.82 5.07 -33.37
C SER A 236 4.35 6.51 -33.26
N THR A 237 5.64 6.64 -32.96
CA THR A 237 6.73 7.25 -33.76
C THR A 237 7.85 7.66 -32.82
N ASP A 238 9.09 7.45 -33.26
CA ASP A 238 10.35 7.92 -32.67
C ASP A 238 10.18 8.98 -31.59
N ASN A 239 10.30 8.60 -30.32
CA ASN A 239 10.76 9.49 -29.26
C ASN A 239 11.17 8.66 -28.03
N MET A 240 12.46 8.74 -27.72
CA MET A 240 13.04 8.25 -26.47
C MET A 240 12.48 9.08 -25.31
N ALA A 241 11.34 8.67 -24.76
CA ALA A 241 10.88 9.15 -23.47
C ALA A 241 11.25 8.10 -22.40
N GLU A 242 12.14 8.47 -21.48
CA GLU A 242 12.47 7.70 -20.29
C GLU A 242 11.18 7.34 -19.52
N GLY A 243 10.75 6.08 -19.59
CA GLY A 243 9.69 5.53 -18.75
C GLY A 243 8.43 4.99 -19.45
N ALA A 244 8.36 4.96 -20.79
CA ALA A 244 7.22 4.33 -21.47
C ALA A 244 7.37 2.79 -21.54
N PHE A 245 6.33 2.07 -21.10
CA PHE A 245 6.19 0.60 -21.25
C PHE A 245 5.19 0.32 -22.38
N PRO A 246 5.62 0.05 -23.62
CA PRO A 246 4.69 -0.11 -24.73
C PRO A 246 4.07 -1.51 -24.70
N LEU A 247 2.79 -1.64 -24.34
CA LEU A 247 2.03 -2.90 -24.47
C LEU A 247 0.54 -2.67 -24.76
N SER A 248 -0.07 -3.62 -25.48
CA SER A 248 -1.46 -3.63 -25.94
C SER A 248 -2.40 -4.29 -24.92
N GLY A 249 -3.44 -3.57 -24.50
CA GLY A 249 -4.51 -4.10 -23.63
C GLY A 249 -5.41 -2.98 -23.07
N LYS A 250 -6.69 -3.28 -22.82
CA LYS A 250 -7.66 -2.28 -22.30
C LYS A 250 -7.38 -1.92 -20.82
N PRO A 251 -7.53 -0.64 -20.41
CA PRO A 251 -7.38 -0.21 -19.02
C PRO A 251 -8.56 -0.64 -18.13
N PHE A 252 -8.25 -1.18 -16.94
CA PHE A 252 -9.20 -1.48 -15.85
C PHE A 252 -8.84 -0.65 -14.60
N LYS A 253 -9.70 -0.65 -13.56
CA LYS A 253 -9.54 0.12 -12.31
C LYS A 253 -9.47 -0.81 -11.08
N LEU A 254 -8.39 -0.75 -10.30
CA LEU A 254 -8.16 -1.51 -9.06
C LEU A 254 -7.40 -0.67 -8.04
N ASN A 255 -7.81 -0.65 -6.77
CA ASN A 255 -7.05 -0.03 -5.68
C ASN A 255 -6.87 -1.06 -4.56
N HIS A 256 -5.91 -1.99 -4.67
CA HIS A 256 -5.77 -3.13 -3.76
C HIS A 256 -4.33 -3.37 -3.28
N LYS A 257 -4.18 -3.61 -1.98
CA LYS A 257 -2.93 -4.05 -1.34
C LYS A 257 -2.96 -5.57 -1.18
N LEU A 258 -2.00 -6.27 -1.77
CA LEU A 258 -1.80 -7.71 -1.66
C LEU A 258 -0.53 -7.98 -0.84
N THR A 259 -0.66 -8.57 0.35
CA THR A 259 0.50 -9.06 1.10
C THR A 259 0.77 -10.50 0.72
N ILE A 260 2.00 -10.82 0.32
CA ILE A 260 2.45 -12.18 0.04
C ILE A 260 3.34 -12.62 1.23
N PRO A 261 2.76 -13.25 2.28
CA PRO A 261 3.55 -13.82 3.37
C PRO A 261 4.27 -15.08 2.93
N ILE A 262 5.34 -15.49 3.63
CA ILE A 262 6.03 -16.79 3.40
C ILE A 262 5.17 -18.00 3.70
#